data_AF-A0A4R3KS63-F1
#
_entry.id   AF-A0A4R3KS63-F1
#
_cell.length_a   1.000
_cell.length_b   1.000
_cell.length_c   1.000
_cell.angle_alpha   90.00
_cell.angle_beta   90.00
_cell.angle_gamma   90.00
#
_symmetry.space_group_name_H-M   'P 1'
#
loop_
_entity.id
_entity.type
_entity.pdbx_description
1 polymer ?
#
loop_
_entity_poly.entity_id
_entity_poly.type
_entity_poly.pdbx_seq_one_letter_code
_entity_poly.pdbx_strand_id
1 'polypeptide(L)'
;MNPLFFGIASGFSLLLFRGIFSSLFQGILFETLYLNAPEVVFYLIYGSIFYIFKKKNDSLKENSMFVFFLISDFISNMVEIYIRIGNEIFKSNGKLVKTLILVAFIRAGLIWIIILGYRYYKLLLVREEHDRRYKELLLLMSKLKTEVYWMEKNMDHIERIMENAYELFNNISNNNEVQREKWSQSALEIAKDVHEIKKEYSLVATGIEEIVNDELDVTGMYFSELINILKETINREIKDQGKDISVEYKVRGDFYTKKHYYLMSVLRNLMTNAIDSIEKKEI
;
A
#
# COMPACT_ATOMS: atom_id res chain seq x y z
N MET A 1 -18.36 -16.86 0.93
CA MET A 1 -18.67 -18.07 1.72
C MET A 1 -19.99 -17.86 2.46
N ASN A 2 -20.95 -18.80 2.36
CA ASN A 2 -22.30 -18.66 2.91
C ASN A 2 -22.29 -18.92 4.44
N PRO A 3 -22.67 -17.95 5.29
CA PRO A 3 -22.65 -18.10 6.76
C PRO A 3 -23.44 -19.29 7.29
N LEU A 4 -24.53 -19.68 6.62
CA LEU A 4 -25.33 -20.85 7.01
C LEU A 4 -24.54 -22.15 6.88
N PHE A 5 -23.75 -22.28 5.80
CA PHE A 5 -22.90 -23.44 5.59
C PHE A 5 -21.82 -23.55 6.67
N PHE A 6 -21.25 -22.41 7.10
CA PHE A 6 -20.29 -22.38 8.19
C PHE A 6 -20.91 -22.77 9.53
N GLY A 7 -22.14 -22.32 9.82
CA GLY A 7 -22.88 -22.69 11.03
C GLY A 7 -23.20 -24.19 11.09
N ILE A 8 -23.71 -24.76 9.99
CA ILE A 8 -24.02 -26.19 9.87
C ILE A 8 -22.74 -27.03 9.98
N ALA A 9 -21.69 -26.67 9.24
CA ALA A 9 -20.42 -27.38 9.27
C ALA A 9 -19.75 -27.33 10.65
N SER A 10 -19.79 -26.18 11.33
CA SER A 10 -19.23 -26.03 12.68
C SER A 10 -20.00 -26.85 13.71
N GLY A 11 -21.34 -26.83 13.67
CA GLY A 11 -22.18 -27.62 14.58
C GLY A 11 -22.00 -29.13 14.39
N PHE A 12 -21.94 -29.59 13.14
CA PHE A 12 -21.71 -31.01 12.84
C PHE A 12 -20.29 -31.47 13.20
N SER A 13 -19.28 -30.61 12.94
CA SER A 13 -17.89 -30.87 13.32
C SER A 13 -17.71 -31.03 14.83
N LEU A 14 -18.34 -30.17 15.63
CA LEU A 14 -18.24 -30.24 17.09
C LEU A 14 -18.89 -31.51 17.65
N LEU A 15 -20.03 -31.90 17.09
CA LEU A 15 -20.75 -33.12 17.46
C LEU A 15 -19.96 -34.38 17.10
N LEU A 16 -19.30 -34.40 15.93
CA LEU A 16 -18.40 -35.47 15.53
C LEU A 16 -17.18 -35.55 16.46
N PHE A 17 -16.53 -34.41 16.73
CA PHE A 17 -15.35 -34.35 17.60
C PHE A 17 -15.65 -34.84 19.02
N ARG A 18 -16.79 -34.44 19.60
CA ARG A 18 -17.23 -34.89 20.93
C ARG A 18 -17.73 -36.34 20.92
N GLY A 19 -18.36 -36.80 19.84
CA GLY A 19 -18.73 -38.21 19.66
C GLY A 19 -17.49 -39.12 19.68
N ILE A 20 -16.43 -38.72 18.99
CA ILE A 20 -15.14 -39.43 18.99
C ILE A 20 -14.50 -39.39 20.39
N PHE A 21 -14.48 -38.23 21.04
CA PHE A 21 -13.91 -38.08 22.38
C PHE A 21 -14.65 -38.93 23.43
N SER A 22 -15.99 -38.91 23.44
CA SER A 22 -16.80 -39.71 24.37
C SER A 22 -16.73 -41.21 24.12
N SER A 23 -16.61 -41.63 22.85
CA SER A 23 -16.33 -43.03 22.49
C SER A 23 -15.01 -43.54 23.05
N LEU A 24 -13.99 -42.67 23.13
CA LEU A 24 -12.66 -43.03 23.62
C LEU A 24 -12.57 -43.06 25.15
N PHE A 25 -13.35 -42.24 25.86
CA PHE A 25 -13.19 -42.04 27.31
C PHE A 25 -14.35 -42.53 28.20
N GLN A 26 -15.59 -42.63 27.67
CA GLN A 26 -16.79 -42.92 28.49
C GLN A 26 -17.64 -44.08 27.98
N GLY A 27 -17.45 -44.54 26.73
CA GLY A 27 -18.04 -45.78 26.20
C GLY A 27 -19.55 -45.74 25.87
N ILE A 28 -20.24 -44.62 26.10
CA ILE A 28 -21.69 -44.49 25.83
C ILE A 28 -21.93 -43.38 24.79
N LEU A 29 -21.83 -43.78 23.52
CA LEU A 29 -22.01 -42.88 22.36
C LEU A 29 -23.41 -42.27 22.27
N PHE A 30 -24.45 -43.06 22.49
CA PHE A 30 -25.84 -42.66 22.23
C PHE A 30 -26.37 -41.63 23.25
N GLU A 31 -26.07 -41.82 24.54
CA GLU A 31 -26.44 -40.85 25.59
C GLU A 31 -25.69 -39.53 25.43
N THR A 32 -24.41 -39.61 25.06
CA THR A 32 -23.58 -38.41 24.86
C THR A 32 -24.06 -37.59 23.65
N LEU A 33 -24.49 -38.24 22.58
CA LEU A 33 -25.07 -37.56 21.42
C LEU A 33 -26.42 -36.90 21.75
N TYR A 34 -27.27 -37.57 22.53
CA TYR A 34 -28.55 -37.01 22.95
C TYR A 34 -28.39 -35.79 23.86
N LEU A 35 -27.45 -35.84 24.82
CA LEU A 35 -27.18 -34.75 25.76
C LEU A 35 -26.53 -33.52 25.11
N ASN A 36 -25.86 -33.69 23.97
CA ASN A 36 -25.21 -32.62 23.21
C ASN A 36 -26.03 -32.14 21.99
N ALA A 37 -27.16 -32.79 21.67
CA ALA A 37 -28.05 -32.37 20.59
C ALA A 37 -28.50 -30.90 20.68
N PRO A 38 -28.78 -30.32 21.87
CA PRO A 38 -29.10 -28.89 21.99
C PRO A 38 -27.99 -27.95 21.50
N GLU A 39 -26.72 -28.34 21.58
CA GLU A 39 -25.59 -27.52 21.13
C GLU A 39 -25.60 -27.32 19.60
N VAL A 40 -26.09 -28.31 18.84
CA VAL A 40 -26.26 -28.16 17.39
C VAL A 40 -27.30 -27.07 17.08
N VAL A 41 -28.37 -27.02 17.89
CA VAL A 41 -29.42 -25.99 17.76
C VAL A 41 -28.85 -24.59 18.03
N PHE A 42 -27.93 -24.46 19.00
CA PHE A 42 -27.19 -23.20 19.23
C PHE A 42 -26.49 -22.71 17.94
N TYR A 43 -25.67 -23.56 17.30
CA TYR A 43 -24.91 -23.15 16.11
C TYR A 43 -25.80 -22.88 14.89
N LEU A 44 -26.91 -23.60 14.74
CA LEU A 44 -27.89 -23.35 13.69
C LEU A 44 -28.56 -22.00 13.84
N ILE A 45 -28.99 -21.65 15.07
CA ILE A 45 -29.64 -20.37 15.36
C ILE A 45 -28.64 -19.23 15.21
N TYR A 46 -27.44 -19.38 15.76
CA TYR A 46 -26.37 -18.39 15.64
C TYR A 46 -26.02 -18.12 14.18
N GLY A 47 -25.85 -19.17 13.36
CA GLY A 47 -25.57 -19.06 11.93
C GLY A 47 -26.71 -18.42 11.13
N SER A 48 -27.96 -18.69 11.50
CA SER A 48 -29.16 -18.11 10.87
C SER A 48 -29.29 -16.62 11.15
N ILE A 49 -29.08 -16.21 12.40
CA ILE A 49 -29.08 -14.79 12.81
C ILE A 49 -27.96 -14.03 12.08
N PHE A 50 -26.77 -14.62 11.99
CA PHE A 50 -25.64 -14.06 11.24
C PHE A 50 -25.93 -13.90 9.75
N TYR A 51 -26.58 -14.87 9.12
CA TYR A 51 -26.94 -14.81 7.70
C TYR A 51 -27.93 -13.67 7.40
N ILE A 52 -29.00 -13.57 8.19
CA ILE A 52 -30.01 -12.51 8.04
C ILE A 52 -29.37 -11.13 8.23
N PHE A 53 -28.48 -11.00 9.20
CA PHE A 53 -27.80 -9.75 9.49
C PHE A 53 -26.84 -9.31 8.38
N LYS A 54 -26.02 -10.25 7.87
CA LYS A 54 -25.12 -9.99 6.75
C LYS A 54 -25.89 -9.55 5.50
N LYS A 55 -27.03 -10.18 5.20
CA LYS A 55 -27.86 -9.84 4.02
C LYS A 55 -28.49 -8.45 4.12
N LYS A 56 -28.75 -7.96 5.34
CA LYS A 56 -29.45 -6.68 5.56
C LYS A 56 -28.50 -5.49 5.69
N ASN A 57 -27.21 -5.71 5.95
CA ASN A 57 -26.29 -4.64 6.31
C ASN A 57 -24.89 -4.86 5.72
N ASP A 58 -24.67 -4.42 4.48
CA ASP A 58 -23.37 -4.53 3.80
C ASP A 58 -22.31 -3.54 4.34
N SER A 59 -22.72 -2.48 5.04
CA SER A 59 -21.82 -1.44 5.58
C SER A 59 -21.96 -1.29 7.10
N LEU A 60 -21.44 -2.27 7.84
CA LEU A 60 -21.50 -2.27 9.29
C LEU A 60 -20.54 -1.24 9.92
N LYS A 61 -21.07 -0.36 10.77
CA LYS A 61 -20.29 0.44 11.73
C LYS A 61 -19.81 -0.45 12.88
N GLU A 62 -18.61 -0.16 13.40
CA GLU A 62 -17.90 -0.97 14.41
C GLU A 62 -18.71 -1.29 15.66
N ASN A 63 -19.41 -0.29 16.21
CA ASN A 63 -20.23 -0.48 17.42
C ASN A 63 -21.46 -1.36 17.17
N SER A 64 -21.96 -1.40 15.93
CA SER A 64 -23.12 -2.23 15.57
C SER A 64 -22.76 -3.72 15.51
N MET A 65 -21.48 -4.07 15.28
CA MET A 65 -21.03 -5.46 15.31
C MET A 65 -21.01 -6.04 16.72
N PHE A 66 -20.58 -5.26 17.73
CA PHE A 66 -20.56 -5.72 19.12
C PHE A 66 -21.96 -6.06 19.63
N VAL A 67 -22.92 -5.13 19.43
CA VAL A 67 -24.32 -5.34 19.82
C VAL A 67 -24.92 -6.56 19.12
N PHE A 68 -24.56 -6.75 17.85
CA PHE A 68 -25.01 -7.90 17.08
C PHE A 68 -24.48 -9.23 17.65
N PHE A 69 -23.18 -9.34 17.94
CA PHE A 69 -22.60 -10.56 18.52
C PHE A 69 -23.24 -10.89 19.88
N LEU A 70 -23.48 -9.86 20.70
CA LEU A 70 -24.13 -10.00 21.99
C LEU A 70 -25.56 -10.56 21.86
N ILE A 71 -26.38 -9.98 20.98
CA ILE A 71 -27.77 -10.42 20.76
C ILE A 71 -27.79 -11.84 20.18
N SER A 72 -26.93 -12.13 19.21
CA SER A 72 -26.85 -13.45 18.58
C SER A 72 -26.45 -14.55 19.57
N ASP A 73 -25.42 -14.30 20.39
CA ASP A 73 -24.98 -15.26 21.42
C ASP A 73 -26.05 -15.44 22.50
N PHE A 74 -26.69 -14.35 22.93
CA PHE A 74 -27.75 -14.42 23.93
C PHE A 74 -28.98 -15.23 23.46
N ILE A 75 -29.48 -14.95 22.25
CA ILE A 75 -30.65 -15.68 21.70
C ILE A 75 -30.31 -17.15 21.51
N SER A 76 -29.13 -17.45 20.97
CA SER A 76 -28.73 -18.83 20.69
C SER A 76 -28.57 -19.64 21.98
N ASN A 77 -27.92 -19.07 23.01
CA ASN A 77 -27.77 -19.70 24.33
C ASN A 77 -29.12 -19.83 25.06
N MET A 78 -30.03 -18.87 24.89
CA MET A 78 -31.38 -18.95 25.46
C MET A 78 -32.17 -20.13 24.88
N VAL A 79 -32.16 -20.30 23.56
CA VAL A 79 -32.88 -21.40 22.92
C VAL A 79 -32.26 -22.76 23.25
N GLU A 80 -30.93 -22.85 23.29
CA GLU A 80 -30.24 -24.09 23.70
C GLU A 80 -30.69 -24.55 25.09
N ILE A 81 -30.62 -23.65 26.07
CA ILE A 81 -30.92 -24.01 27.46
C ILE A 81 -32.42 -24.25 27.64
N TYR A 82 -33.28 -23.54 26.90
CA TYR A 82 -34.72 -23.80 26.85
C TYR A 82 -35.02 -25.23 26.37
N ILE A 83 -34.29 -25.73 25.39
CA ILE A 83 -34.42 -27.13 24.96
C ILE A 83 -33.91 -28.11 26.03
N ARG A 84 -32.88 -27.72 26.80
CA ARG A 84 -32.26 -28.58 27.82
C ARG A 84 -33.08 -28.71 29.11
N ILE A 85 -33.67 -27.63 29.60
CA ILE A 85 -34.30 -27.57 30.95
C ILE A 85 -35.74 -27.00 30.91
N GLY A 86 -36.23 -26.57 29.74
CA GLY A 86 -37.60 -26.07 29.58
C GLY A 86 -37.91 -24.83 30.43
N ASN A 87 -39.10 -24.80 31.02
CA ASN A 87 -39.58 -23.66 31.82
C ASN A 87 -38.89 -23.51 33.19
N GLU A 88 -38.05 -24.46 33.59
CA GLU A 88 -37.28 -24.41 34.84
C GLU A 88 -36.25 -23.25 34.85
N ILE A 89 -35.88 -22.73 33.68
CA ILE A 89 -34.96 -21.59 33.52
C ILE A 89 -35.44 -20.36 34.30
N PHE A 90 -36.75 -20.14 34.32
CA PHE A 90 -37.37 -18.99 34.96
C PHE A 90 -37.66 -19.20 36.45
N LYS A 91 -37.61 -20.44 36.95
CA LYS A 91 -37.87 -20.77 38.36
C LYS A 91 -36.72 -20.36 39.29
N SER A 92 -35.49 -20.28 38.79
CA SER A 92 -34.28 -19.98 39.59
C SER A 92 -34.03 -18.48 39.80
N ASN A 93 -35.07 -17.68 40.13
CA ASN A 93 -34.96 -16.23 40.38
C ASN A 93 -34.15 -15.43 39.32
N GLY A 94 -34.14 -15.90 38.06
CA GLY A 94 -33.36 -15.31 36.97
C GLY A 94 -31.83 -15.41 37.10
N LYS A 95 -31.28 -16.21 38.02
CA LYS A 95 -29.82 -16.37 38.21
C LYS A 95 -29.15 -16.95 36.95
N LEU A 96 -29.80 -17.94 36.32
CA LEU A 96 -29.31 -18.55 35.06
C LEU A 96 -29.30 -17.52 33.92
N VAL A 97 -30.38 -16.75 33.76
CA VAL A 97 -30.47 -15.70 32.74
C VAL A 97 -29.40 -14.63 32.95
N LYS A 98 -29.17 -14.17 34.19
CA LYS A 98 -28.09 -13.21 34.51
C LYS A 98 -26.70 -13.75 34.16
N THR A 99 -26.47 -15.04 34.43
CA THR A 99 -25.20 -15.70 34.12
C THR A 99 -24.98 -15.75 32.60
N LEU A 100 -26.03 -16.03 31.83
CA LEU A 100 -25.95 -16.09 30.36
C LEU A 100 -25.69 -14.73 29.73
N ILE A 101 -26.33 -13.67 30.26
CA ILE A 101 -26.04 -12.30 29.83
C ILE A 101 -24.57 -11.95 30.11
N LEU A 102 -24.06 -12.29 31.29
CA LEU A 102 -22.66 -12.02 31.64
C LEU A 102 -21.69 -12.76 30.71
N VAL A 103 -21.93 -14.05 30.47
CA VAL A 103 -21.09 -14.87 29.57
C VAL A 103 -21.16 -14.34 28.14
N ALA A 104 -22.35 -13.97 27.65
CA ALA A 104 -22.53 -13.39 26.32
C ALA A 104 -21.78 -12.06 26.18
N PHE A 105 -21.82 -11.22 27.21
CA PHE A 105 -21.09 -9.96 27.24
C PHE A 105 -19.58 -10.16 27.17
N ILE A 106 -19.04 -11.09 27.98
CA ILE A 106 -17.60 -11.41 27.98
C ILE A 106 -17.18 -11.96 26.60
N ARG A 107 -17.92 -12.93 26.06
CA ARG A 107 -17.59 -13.54 24.75
C ARG A 107 -17.69 -12.54 23.60
N ALA A 108 -18.75 -11.73 23.56
CA ALA A 108 -18.88 -10.67 22.56
C ALA A 108 -17.75 -9.63 22.68
N GLY A 109 -17.32 -9.31 23.91
CA GLY A 109 -16.19 -8.41 24.18
C GLY A 109 -14.87 -8.96 23.64
N LEU A 110 -14.58 -10.25 23.88
CA LEU A 110 -13.39 -10.92 23.35
C LEU A 110 -13.35 -10.91 21.82
N ILE A 111 -14.47 -11.28 21.17
CA ILE A 111 -14.58 -11.27 19.71
C ILE A 111 -14.35 -9.85 19.17
N TRP A 112 -14.93 -8.84 19.82
CA TRP A 112 -14.77 -7.45 19.42
C TRP A 112 -13.32 -6.97 19.56
N ILE A 113 -12.64 -7.31 20.65
CA ILE A 113 -11.20 -6.99 20.84
C ILE A 113 -10.34 -7.64 19.76
N ILE A 114 -10.60 -8.91 19.41
CA ILE A 114 -9.85 -9.62 18.36
C ILE A 114 -10.06 -8.94 17.00
N ILE A 115 -11.29 -8.56 16.66
CA ILE A 115 -11.61 -7.85 15.41
C ILE A 115 -10.91 -6.49 15.37
N LEU A 116 -10.93 -5.75 16.49
CA LEU A 116 -10.26 -4.46 16.61
C LEU A 116 -8.75 -4.60 16.41
N GLY A 117 -8.13 -5.58 17.07
CA GLY A 117 -6.70 -5.90 16.93
C GLY A 117 -6.32 -6.27 15.49
N TYR A 118 -7.09 -7.16 14.84
CA TYR A 118 -6.86 -7.54 13.45
C TYR A 118 -6.92 -6.34 12.49
N ARG A 119 -7.88 -5.43 12.72
CA ARG A 119 -8.01 -4.22 11.90
C ARG A 119 -6.89 -3.23 12.13
N TYR A 120 -6.48 -3.03 13.38
CA TYR A 120 -5.36 -2.17 13.70
C TYR A 120 -4.08 -2.69 13.02
N TYR A 121 -3.83 -4.00 13.10
CA TYR A 121 -2.74 -4.66 12.39
C TYR A 121 -2.82 -4.44 10.87
N LYS A 122 -4.00 -4.63 10.26
CA LYS A 122 -4.19 -4.38 8.83
C LYS A 122 -3.92 -2.92 8.46
N LEU A 123 -4.34 -1.97 9.29
CA LEU A 123 -4.13 -0.54 9.04
C LEU A 123 -2.65 -0.16 9.13
N LEU A 124 -1.92 -0.73 10.10
CA LEU A 124 -0.46 -0.57 10.19
C LEU A 124 0.24 -1.13 8.95
N LEU A 125 -0.13 -2.35 8.53
CA LEU A 125 0.47 -2.99 7.36
C LEU A 125 0.23 -2.19 6.07
N VAL A 126 -1.01 -1.74 5.86
CA VAL A 126 -1.38 -0.93 4.70
C VAL A 126 -0.64 0.40 4.71
N ARG A 127 -0.47 1.04 5.88
CA ARG A 127 0.31 2.27 6.01
C ARG A 127 1.77 2.05 5.62
N GLU A 128 2.40 1.00 6.15
CA GLU A 128 3.81 0.70 5.85
C GLU A 128 4.05 0.43 4.36
N GLU A 129 3.13 -0.30 3.71
CA GLU A 129 3.20 -0.55 2.27
C GLU A 129 3.02 0.74 1.45
N HIS A 130 2.05 1.59 1.84
CA HIS A 130 1.85 2.89 1.21
C HIS A 130 3.07 3.79 1.37
N ASP A 131 3.66 3.88 2.56
CA ASP A 131 4.83 4.71 2.84
C ASP A 131 6.03 4.25 2.00
N ARG A 132 6.25 2.92 1.90
CA ARG A 132 7.31 2.36 1.05
C ARG A 132 7.11 2.71 -0.42
N ARG A 133 5.91 2.46 -0.95
CA ARG A 133 5.59 2.73 -2.35
C ARG A 133 5.70 4.23 -2.66
N TYR A 134 5.28 5.08 -1.73
CA TYR A 134 5.41 6.53 -1.85
C TYR A 134 6.88 6.97 -1.89
N LYS A 135 7.75 6.41 -1.04
CA LYS A 135 9.20 6.65 -1.09
C LYS A 135 9.81 6.24 -2.44
N GLU A 136 9.43 5.09 -2.99
CA GLU A 136 9.91 4.62 -4.29
C GLU A 136 9.47 5.55 -5.43
N LEU A 137 8.20 5.96 -5.42
CA LEU A 137 7.67 6.92 -6.38
C LEU A 137 8.41 8.26 -6.30
N LEU A 138 8.63 8.77 -5.08
CA LEU A 138 9.39 9.99 -4.83
C LEU A 138 10.80 9.95 -5.46
N LEU A 139 11.50 8.82 -5.30
CA LEU A 139 12.83 8.63 -5.88
C LEU A 139 12.79 8.53 -7.41
N LEU A 140 11.81 7.84 -7.97
CA LEU A 140 11.63 7.73 -9.42
C LEU A 140 11.37 9.11 -10.04
N MET A 141 10.46 9.88 -9.44
CA MET A 141 10.10 11.23 -9.89
C MET A 141 11.30 12.19 -9.80
N SER A 142 12.09 12.09 -8.74
CA SER A 142 13.33 12.83 -8.59
C SER A 142 14.35 12.52 -9.70
N LYS A 143 14.46 11.24 -10.10
CA LYS A 143 15.33 10.82 -11.21
C LYS A 143 14.80 11.34 -12.54
N LEU A 144 13.51 11.13 -12.84
CA LEU A 144 12.88 11.62 -14.06
C LEU A 144 13.03 13.13 -14.22
N LYS A 145 12.85 13.91 -13.14
CA LYS A 145 13.05 15.37 -13.20
C LYS A 145 14.50 15.76 -13.51
N THR A 146 15.46 14.98 -13.03
CA THR A 146 16.88 15.16 -13.38
C THR A 146 17.11 14.88 -14.86
N GLU A 147 16.56 13.78 -15.38
CA GLU A 147 16.66 13.44 -16.81
C GLU A 147 16.05 14.54 -17.69
N VAL A 148 14.85 15.02 -17.36
CA VAL A 148 14.22 16.14 -18.07
C VAL A 148 15.09 17.39 -18.04
N TYR A 149 15.67 17.74 -16.89
CA TYR A 149 16.58 18.88 -16.80
C TYR A 149 17.80 18.73 -17.74
N TRP A 150 18.38 17.53 -17.83
CA TRP A 150 19.45 17.25 -18.80
C TRP A 150 18.98 17.33 -20.24
N MET A 151 17.75 16.92 -20.52
CA MET A 151 17.14 17.08 -21.84
C MET A 151 17.01 18.57 -22.21
N GLU A 152 16.45 19.40 -21.32
CA GLU A 152 16.37 20.84 -21.56
C GLU A 152 17.74 21.45 -21.84
N LYS A 153 18.74 21.09 -21.03
CA LYS A 153 20.12 21.56 -21.23
C LYS A 153 20.72 21.09 -22.56
N ASN A 154 20.50 19.84 -22.96
CA ASN A 154 20.98 19.32 -24.24
C ASN A 154 20.30 20.02 -25.43
N MET A 155 19.08 20.52 -25.26
CA MET A 155 18.36 21.25 -26.29
C MET A 155 19.09 22.54 -26.72
N ASP A 156 19.80 23.19 -25.79
CA ASP A 156 20.66 24.34 -26.09
C ASP A 156 21.88 23.95 -26.95
N HIS A 157 22.42 22.73 -26.77
CA HIS A 157 23.51 22.22 -27.60
C HIS A 157 23.03 21.91 -29.03
N ILE A 158 21.84 21.29 -29.14
CA ILE A 158 21.18 21.01 -30.42
C ILE A 158 20.94 22.31 -31.18
N GLU A 159 20.49 23.36 -30.49
CA GLU A 159 20.27 24.67 -31.08
C GLU A 159 21.55 25.30 -31.65
N ARG A 160 22.68 25.23 -30.93
CA ARG A 160 23.96 25.70 -31.46
C ARG A 160 24.46 24.91 -32.66
N ILE A 161 24.25 23.60 -32.69
CA ILE A 161 24.64 22.76 -33.85
C ILE A 161 23.80 23.16 -35.08
N MET A 162 22.49 23.37 -34.88
CA MET A 162 21.60 23.85 -35.93
C MET A 162 22.02 25.21 -36.47
N GLU A 163 22.36 26.16 -35.59
CA GLU A 163 22.83 27.49 -35.97
C GLU A 163 24.13 27.42 -36.77
N ASN A 164 25.11 26.63 -36.31
CA ASN A 164 26.37 26.42 -37.02
C ASN A 164 26.17 25.76 -38.40
N ALA A 165 25.27 24.79 -38.51
CA ALA A 165 24.95 24.15 -39.78
C ALA A 165 24.29 25.14 -40.76
N TYR A 166 23.42 26.02 -40.25
CA TYR A 166 22.79 27.06 -41.04
C TYR A 166 23.79 28.16 -41.47
N GLU A 167 24.69 28.57 -40.59
CA GLU A 167 25.77 29.50 -40.91
C GLU A 167 26.72 28.92 -41.96
N LEU A 168 27.05 27.63 -41.83
CA LEU A 168 27.85 26.89 -42.81
C LEU A 168 27.16 26.86 -44.19
N PHE A 169 25.84 26.60 -44.22
CA PHE A 169 25.04 26.71 -45.45
C PHE A 169 25.18 28.10 -46.10
N ASN A 170 25.00 29.17 -45.33
CA ASN A 170 25.12 30.55 -45.84
C ASN A 170 26.52 30.85 -46.38
N ASN A 171 27.57 30.41 -45.67
CA ASN A 171 28.96 30.64 -46.04
C ASN A 171 29.35 29.87 -47.32
N ILE A 172 28.83 28.66 -47.53
CA ILE A 172 29.07 27.86 -48.73
C ILE A 172 28.31 28.44 -49.93
N SER A 173 27.07 28.90 -49.72
CA SER A 173 26.20 29.42 -50.79
C SER A 173 26.69 30.75 -51.38
N ASN A 174 27.45 31.54 -50.63
CA ASN A 174 27.92 32.86 -51.04
C ASN A 174 29.19 32.85 -51.93
N ASN A 175 29.73 31.68 -52.31
CA ASN A 175 30.94 31.55 -53.15
C ASN A 175 30.67 30.67 -54.40
N ASN A 176 31.09 31.09 -55.59
CA ASN A 176 30.65 30.50 -56.89
C ASN A 176 31.38 29.19 -57.27
N GLU A 177 30.82 27.98 -57.09
CA GLU A 177 31.23 26.70 -57.76
C GLU A 177 30.17 25.57 -57.59
N VAL A 178 30.01 24.68 -58.58
CA VAL A 178 28.97 23.63 -58.62
C VAL A 178 29.06 22.56 -57.50
N GLN A 179 30.25 22.28 -56.95
CA GLN A 179 30.40 21.37 -55.80
C GLN A 179 29.93 22.00 -54.47
N ARG A 180 29.84 23.34 -54.41
CA ARG A 180 29.34 24.06 -53.24
C ARG A 180 27.82 23.96 -53.11
N GLU A 181 27.07 23.90 -54.21
CA GLU A 181 25.62 23.72 -54.17
C GLU A 181 25.23 22.44 -53.40
N LYS A 182 25.94 21.33 -53.65
CA LYS A 182 25.75 20.06 -52.93
C LYS A 182 26.09 20.16 -51.45
N TRP A 183 27.23 20.76 -51.09
CA TRP A 183 27.64 20.89 -49.69
C TRP A 183 26.77 21.88 -48.90
N SER A 184 26.33 22.94 -49.57
CA SER A 184 25.34 23.88 -49.05
C SER A 184 24.04 23.14 -48.76
N GLN A 185 23.48 22.44 -49.74
CA GLN A 185 22.24 21.70 -49.56
C GLN A 185 22.35 20.64 -48.45
N SER A 186 23.48 19.93 -48.33
CA SER A 186 23.74 19.02 -47.20
C SER A 186 23.80 19.73 -45.84
N ALA A 187 24.39 20.93 -45.75
CA ALA A 187 24.41 21.70 -44.51
C ALA A 187 23.01 22.18 -44.10
N LEU A 188 22.16 22.55 -45.06
CA LEU A 188 20.77 22.91 -44.83
C LEU A 188 19.93 21.71 -44.38
N GLU A 189 20.12 20.54 -45.00
CA GLU A 189 19.48 19.29 -44.58
C GLU A 189 19.86 18.93 -43.13
N ILE A 190 21.15 19.03 -42.76
CA ILE A 190 21.60 18.82 -41.38
C ILE A 190 20.91 19.80 -40.42
N ALA A 191 20.84 21.09 -40.76
CA ALA A 191 20.18 22.08 -39.91
C ALA A 191 18.68 21.75 -39.70
N LYS A 192 18.01 21.30 -40.77
CA LYS A 192 16.60 20.89 -40.72
C LYS A 192 16.40 19.63 -39.88
N ASP A 193 17.25 18.62 -40.04
CA ASP A 193 17.17 17.37 -39.27
C ASP A 193 17.42 17.64 -37.78
N VAL A 194 18.38 18.51 -37.46
CA VAL A 194 18.65 18.93 -36.07
C VAL A 194 17.47 19.73 -35.49
N HIS A 195 16.76 20.52 -36.30
CA HIS A 195 15.54 21.21 -35.88
C HIS A 195 14.39 20.23 -35.58
N GLU A 196 14.21 19.19 -36.41
CA GLU A 196 13.22 18.13 -36.17
C GLU A 196 13.55 17.35 -34.88
N ILE A 197 14.83 17.00 -34.66
CA ILE A 197 15.31 16.38 -33.42
C ILE A 197 15.02 17.28 -32.21
N LYS A 198 15.29 18.60 -32.29
CA LYS A 198 14.97 19.57 -31.21
C LYS A 198 13.51 19.51 -30.82
N LYS A 199 12.62 19.48 -31.82
CA LYS A 199 11.17 19.47 -31.63
C LYS A 199 10.69 18.17 -30.98
N GLU A 200 11.14 17.01 -31.45
CA GLU A 200 10.80 15.72 -30.87
C GLU A 200 11.31 15.59 -29.43
N TYR A 201 12.52 16.07 -29.16
CA TYR A 201 13.12 16.05 -27.84
C TYR A 201 12.37 16.92 -26.83
N SER A 202 11.94 18.12 -27.26
CA SER A 202 11.09 19.01 -26.46
C SER A 202 9.76 18.36 -26.11
N LEU A 203 9.12 17.65 -27.06
CA LEU A 203 7.84 16.98 -26.82
C LEU A 203 7.97 15.88 -25.76
N VAL A 204 9.06 15.10 -25.79
CA VAL A 204 9.31 14.06 -24.78
C VAL A 204 9.57 14.69 -23.41
N ALA A 205 10.35 15.77 -23.34
CA ALA A 205 10.61 16.49 -22.10
C ALA A 205 9.30 17.00 -21.47
N THR A 206 8.48 17.71 -22.24
CA THR A 206 7.18 18.23 -21.79
C THR A 206 6.23 17.11 -21.36
N GLY A 207 6.16 16.00 -22.12
CA GLY A 207 5.32 14.85 -21.78
C GLY A 207 5.73 14.18 -20.46
N ILE A 208 7.04 14.09 -20.19
CA ILE A 208 7.53 13.58 -18.89
C ILE A 208 7.21 14.59 -17.79
N GLU A 209 7.34 15.89 -18.03
CA GLU A 209 6.97 16.91 -17.03
C GLU A 209 5.50 16.89 -16.67
N GLU A 210 4.60 16.69 -17.63
CA GLU A 210 3.16 16.59 -17.40
C GLU A 210 2.83 15.39 -16.51
N ILE A 211 3.38 14.20 -16.82
CA ILE A 211 3.21 12.99 -15.99
C ILE A 211 3.77 13.22 -14.59
N VAL A 212 4.94 13.87 -14.52
CA VAL A 212 5.56 14.22 -13.25
C VAL A 212 4.62 15.15 -12.47
N ASN A 213 4.12 16.23 -13.07
CA ASN A 213 3.28 17.23 -12.41
C ASN A 213 1.87 16.76 -12.04
N ASP A 214 1.27 15.84 -12.81
CA ASP A 214 -0.06 15.30 -12.51
C ASP A 214 -0.05 14.31 -11.33
N GLU A 215 1.02 13.51 -11.16
CA GLU A 215 1.21 12.69 -9.95
C GLU A 215 1.69 13.52 -8.73
N LEU A 216 2.02 14.80 -8.93
CA LEU A 216 2.53 15.72 -7.90
C LEU A 216 1.45 16.48 -7.11
N ASP A 217 0.15 16.24 -7.35
CA ASP A 217 -0.95 16.85 -6.57
C ASP A 217 -1.10 16.21 -5.16
N VAL A 218 0.04 15.96 -4.51
CA VAL A 218 0.16 15.30 -3.22
C VAL A 218 0.64 16.30 -2.17
N THR A 219 0.08 16.16 -0.96
CA THR A 219 0.47 16.83 0.28
C THR A 219 1.99 17.00 0.39
N GLY A 220 2.43 18.19 0.79
CA GLY A 220 3.85 18.45 1.07
C GLY A 220 4.40 17.59 2.21
N MET A 221 5.70 17.68 2.46
CA MET A 221 6.38 16.94 3.52
C MET A 221 7.31 17.85 4.32
N TYR A 222 7.67 17.41 5.53
CA TYR A 222 8.68 18.08 6.34
C TYR A 222 10.09 17.79 5.82
N PHE A 223 10.99 18.78 5.88
CA PHE A 223 12.36 18.63 5.41
C PHE A 223 13.11 17.49 6.14
N SER A 224 12.82 17.26 7.42
CA SER A 224 13.36 16.13 8.17
C SER A 224 12.99 14.76 7.56
N GLU A 225 11.75 14.61 7.10
CA GLU A 225 11.27 13.40 6.43
C GLU A 225 12.00 13.19 5.09
N LEU A 226 12.18 14.26 4.31
CA LEU A 226 12.95 14.25 3.07
C LEU A 226 14.38 13.77 3.29
N ILE A 227 15.06 14.31 4.31
CA ILE A 227 16.45 13.94 4.64
C ILE A 227 16.56 12.49 5.08
N ASN A 228 15.57 11.95 5.81
CA ASN A 228 15.57 10.54 6.19
C ASN A 228 15.50 9.62 4.96
N ILE A 229 14.66 9.95 3.97
CA ILE A 229 14.56 9.20 2.72
C ILE A 229 15.87 9.31 1.92
N LEU A 230 16.45 10.51 1.86
CA LEU A 230 17.73 10.72 1.19
C LEU A 230 18.84 9.88 1.84
N LYS A 231 18.89 9.83 3.18
CA LYS A 231 19.86 9.03 3.94
C LYS A 231 19.76 7.53 3.65
N GLU A 232 18.56 6.98 3.64
CA GLU A 232 18.33 5.57 3.27
C GLU A 232 18.83 5.28 1.86
N THR A 233 18.55 6.18 0.92
CA THR A 233 18.92 6.05 -0.50
C THR A 233 20.44 6.08 -0.68
N ILE A 234 21.10 7.09 -0.12
CA ILE A 234 22.55 7.30 -0.26
C ILE A 234 23.34 6.18 0.41
N ASN A 235 22.93 5.72 1.60
CA ASN A 235 23.62 4.61 2.25
C ASN A 235 23.51 3.31 1.45
N ARG A 236 22.37 3.07 0.80
CA ARG A 236 22.21 1.93 -0.11
C ARG A 236 23.14 2.08 -1.32
N GLU A 237 23.19 3.26 -1.93
CA GLU A 237 24.04 3.55 -3.10
C GLU A 237 25.53 3.39 -2.79
N ILE A 238 26.01 3.86 -1.63
CA ILE A 238 27.39 3.64 -1.15
C ILE A 238 27.70 2.15 -1.01
N LYS A 239 26.78 1.39 -0.41
CA LYS A 239 26.91 -0.06 -0.21
C LYS A 239 26.95 -0.80 -1.54
N ASP A 240 26.09 -0.43 -2.48
CA ASP A 240 26.02 -1.04 -3.82
C ASP A 240 27.28 -0.77 -4.64
N GLN A 241 27.89 0.42 -4.50
CA GLN A 241 29.18 0.74 -5.10
C GLN A 241 30.39 0.08 -4.40
N GLY A 242 30.18 -0.50 -3.21
CA GLY A 242 31.23 -1.12 -2.39
C GLY A 242 32.26 -0.12 -1.86
N LYS A 243 31.86 1.14 -1.65
CA LYS A 243 32.73 2.21 -1.14
C LYS A 243 32.58 2.32 0.38
N ASP A 244 33.69 2.60 1.08
CA ASP A 244 33.69 2.88 2.53
C ASP A 244 33.58 4.38 2.76
N ILE A 245 32.35 4.90 2.74
CA ILE A 245 32.04 6.33 2.87
C ILE A 245 31.12 6.52 4.07
N SER A 246 31.50 7.41 4.99
CA SER A 246 30.66 7.85 6.10
C SER A 246 30.03 9.21 5.80
N VAL A 247 28.71 9.30 5.93
CA VAL A 247 27.94 10.53 5.66
C VAL A 247 27.35 11.08 6.95
N GLU A 248 27.65 12.35 7.26
CA GLU A 248 27.08 13.08 8.40
C GLU A 248 25.95 14.02 7.94
N TYR A 249 24.77 13.93 8.58
CA TYR A 249 23.62 14.78 8.28
C TYR A 249 23.38 15.75 9.45
N LYS A 250 23.48 17.06 9.20
CA LYS A 250 23.21 18.13 10.18
C LYS A 250 22.03 18.99 9.72
N VAL A 251 20.83 18.70 10.21
CA VAL A 251 19.60 19.48 9.92
C VAL A 251 19.34 20.44 11.07
N ARG A 252 19.31 21.76 10.79
CA ARG A 252 19.06 22.80 11.81
C ARG A 252 17.63 23.36 11.82
N GLY A 253 16.87 23.16 10.75
CA GLY A 253 15.50 23.64 10.65
C GLY A 253 14.63 22.64 9.90
N ASP A 254 13.40 22.45 10.39
CA ASP A 254 12.42 21.56 9.79
C ASP A 254 11.25 22.37 9.24
N PHE A 255 11.22 22.52 7.92
CA PHE A 255 10.19 23.30 7.22
C PHE A 255 9.33 22.38 6.36
N TYR A 256 8.04 22.71 6.27
CA TYR A 256 7.11 21.99 5.41
C TYR A 256 7.16 22.53 3.99
N THR A 257 7.25 21.65 2.99
CA THR A 257 7.36 22.05 1.58
C THR A 257 6.58 21.13 0.64
N LYS A 258 5.85 21.76 -0.28
CA LYS A 258 5.25 21.08 -1.44
C LYS A 258 6.26 20.81 -2.55
N LYS A 259 7.44 21.46 -2.52
CA LYS A 259 8.52 21.31 -3.51
C LYS A 259 9.55 20.25 -3.10
N HIS A 260 9.14 19.22 -2.36
CA HIS A 260 10.05 18.21 -1.81
C HIS A 260 10.74 17.38 -2.91
N TYR A 261 10.11 17.15 -4.06
CA TYR A 261 10.73 16.48 -5.20
C TYR A 261 11.93 17.24 -5.79
N TYR A 262 11.80 18.56 -5.93
CA TYR A 262 12.88 19.41 -6.44
C TYR A 262 14.08 19.37 -5.48
N LEU A 263 13.82 19.49 -4.17
CA LEU A 263 14.86 19.38 -3.16
C LEU A 263 15.51 18.00 -3.15
N MET A 264 14.71 16.93 -3.24
CA MET A 264 15.23 15.56 -3.32
C MET A 264 16.14 15.39 -4.54
N SER A 265 15.74 15.90 -5.70
CA SER A 265 16.54 15.84 -6.94
C SER A 265 17.88 16.53 -6.80
N VAL A 266 17.88 17.79 -6.34
CA VAL A 266 19.12 18.55 -6.15
C VAL A 266 20.02 17.85 -5.13
N LEU A 267 19.49 17.48 -3.97
CA LEU A 267 20.28 16.86 -2.90
C LEU A 267 20.81 15.49 -3.30
N ARG A 268 19.99 14.65 -3.95
CA ARG A 268 20.42 13.34 -4.44
C ARG A 268 21.54 13.49 -5.45
N ASN A 269 21.42 14.39 -6.43
CA ASN A 269 22.48 14.62 -7.41
C ASN A 269 23.78 15.10 -6.78
N LEU A 270 23.71 16.05 -5.84
CA LEU A 270 24.91 16.52 -5.12
C LEU A 270 25.59 15.37 -4.36
N MET A 271 24.81 14.54 -3.68
CA MET A 271 25.33 13.41 -2.92
C MET A 271 25.90 12.30 -3.84
N THR A 272 25.20 11.93 -4.92
CA THR A 272 25.70 10.97 -5.91
C THR A 272 27.00 11.46 -6.53
N ASN A 273 27.07 12.72 -6.97
CA ASN A 273 28.30 13.30 -7.51
C ASN A 273 29.47 13.27 -6.50
N ALA A 274 29.19 13.55 -5.23
CA ALA A 274 30.20 13.48 -4.17
C ALA A 274 30.69 12.05 -3.95
N ILE A 275 29.79 11.06 -3.94
CA ILE A 275 30.13 9.63 -3.83
C ILE A 275 30.97 9.17 -5.01
N ASP A 276 30.57 9.54 -6.23
CA ASP A 276 31.25 9.16 -7.47
C ASP A 276 32.66 9.74 -7.54
N SER A 277 32.85 10.97 -7.05
CA SER A 277 34.15 11.65 -6.99
C SER A 277 35.13 11.03 -5.99
N ILE A 278 34.66 10.24 -5.01
CA ILE A 278 35.51 9.53 -4.07
C ILE A 278 35.93 8.21 -4.71
N GLU A 279 37.21 8.11 -5.08
CA GLU A 279 37.80 6.91 -5.69
C GLU A 279 37.67 5.69 -4.77
N LYS A 280 37.50 4.50 -5.37
CA LYS A 280 37.62 3.25 -4.63
C LYS A 280 39.01 3.17 -4.04
N LYS A 281 39.10 2.88 -2.74
CA LYS A 281 40.35 2.47 -2.11
C LYS A 281 40.83 1.22 -2.87
N GLU A 282 41.87 1.36 -3.70
CA GLU A 282 42.57 0.21 -4.25
C GLU A 282 43.05 -0.62 -3.04
N ILE A 283 42.58 -1.87 -2.97
CA ILE A 283 43.09 -2.87 -2.02
C ILE A 283 44.27 -3.56 -2.71
#